data_AF-A0A2Z4RG82-F1
#
_entry.id   AF-A0A2Z4RG82-F1
#
_cell.length_a   1.000
_cell.length_b   1.000
_cell.length_c   1.000
_cell.angle_alpha   90.00
_cell.angle_beta   90.00
_cell.angle_gamma   90.00
#
_symmetry.space_group_name_H-M   'P 1'
#
loop_
_entity.id
_entity.type
_entity.pdbx_description
1 polymer ?
#
loop_
_entity_poly.entity_id
_entity_poly.type
_entity_poly.pdbx_seq_one_letter_code
_entity_poly.pdbx_strand_id
1 'polypeptide(L)'
;MGTPNTRMGKGTINAIRKVWVDAMWTNFAMVMPEDGCSRLAVRIGPNLTPGGQDHFFVGDKVKYTLILDSSGEFPRALDLVKSGTRSA
;
A
#
# COMPACT_ATOMS: atom_id res chain seq x y z
N MET A 1 -6.67 -7.04 -25.29
CA MET A 1 -6.03 -6.83 -23.97
C MET A 1 -7.11 -7.06 -22.93
N GLY A 2 -6.95 -8.06 -22.06
CA GLY A 2 -7.92 -8.32 -21.00
C GLY A 2 -7.83 -7.25 -19.91
N THR A 3 -8.97 -6.83 -19.38
CA THR A 3 -9.02 -5.90 -18.25
C THR A 3 -8.32 -6.53 -17.04
N PRO A 4 -7.41 -5.83 -16.34
CA PRO A 4 -6.81 -6.35 -15.12
C PRO A 4 -7.91 -6.65 -14.09
N ASN A 5 -7.87 -7.81 -13.45
CA ASN A 5 -8.78 -8.10 -12.36
C ASN A 5 -8.30 -7.35 -11.12
N THR A 6 -9.18 -6.56 -10.50
CA THR A 6 -8.86 -5.85 -9.27
C THR A 6 -9.66 -6.43 -8.10
N ARG A 7 -9.03 -6.47 -6.92
CA ARG A 7 -9.66 -6.91 -5.68
C ARG A 7 -9.30 -5.95 -4.56
N MET A 8 -10.28 -5.56 -3.75
CA MET A 8 -9.98 -4.81 -2.54
C MET A 8 -9.45 -5.74 -1.45
N GLY A 9 -8.34 -5.34 -0.83
CA GLY A 9 -7.76 -5.99 0.34
C GLY A 9 -7.79 -5.09 1.56
N LYS A 10 -7.61 -5.71 2.73
CA LYS A 10 -7.44 -5.04 4.02
C LYS A 10 -6.22 -5.61 4.71
N GLY A 11 -5.54 -4.77 5.47
CA GLY A 11 -4.35 -5.19 6.19
C GLY A 11 -3.92 -4.17 7.22
N THR A 12 -2.81 -4.48 7.87
CA THR A 12 -2.16 -3.59 8.84
C THR A 12 -0.74 -3.29 8.37
N ILE A 13 -0.34 -2.03 8.42
CA ILE A 13 1.05 -1.67 8.13
C ILE A 13 1.94 -2.23 9.24
N ASN A 14 2.89 -3.09 8.90
CA ASN A 14 3.83 -3.65 9.86
C ASN A 14 5.21 -2.97 9.82
N ALA A 15 5.53 -2.28 8.72
CA ALA A 15 6.78 -1.58 8.53
C ALA A 15 6.63 -0.52 7.44
N ILE A 16 7.42 0.54 7.55
CA ILE A 16 7.64 1.52 6.48
C ILE A 16 9.12 1.46 6.10
N ARG A 17 9.41 1.47 4.81
CA ARG A 17 10.77 1.35 4.26
C ARG A 17 11.01 2.45 3.24
N LYS A 18 12.09 3.20 3.45
CA LYS A 18 12.61 4.15 2.48
C LYS A 18 13.53 3.40 1.53
N VAL A 19 13.24 3.47 0.24
CA VAL A 19 13.94 2.75 -0.83
C VAL A 19 14.38 3.75 -1.88
N TRP A 20 15.56 3.55 -2.46
CA TRP A 20 16.05 4.33 -3.60
C TRP A 20 15.66 3.61 -4.89
N VAL A 21 14.84 4.25 -5.72
CA VAL A 21 14.34 3.70 -6.99
C VAL A 21 14.52 4.77 -8.06
N ASP A 22 15.17 4.44 -9.17
CA ASP A 22 15.34 5.33 -10.35
C ASP A 22 15.83 6.75 -10.00
N ALA A 23 16.88 6.83 -9.18
CA ALA A 23 17.47 8.08 -8.68
C ALA A 23 16.55 8.93 -7.76
N MET A 24 15.49 8.35 -7.20
CA MET A 24 14.57 9.02 -6.27
C MET A 24 14.37 8.20 -4.99
N TRP A 25 14.40 8.85 -3.84
CA TRP A 25 13.94 8.24 -2.58
C TRP A 25 12.42 8.10 -2.59
N THR A 26 11.92 6.92 -2.26
CA THR A 26 10.48 6.66 -2.13
C THR A 26 10.19 5.82 -0.90
N ASN A 27 9.01 6.01 -0.31
CA ASN A 27 8.58 5.21 0.84
C ASN A 27 7.61 4.12 0.39
N PHE A 28 7.80 2.93 0.94
CA PHE A 28 6.91 1.79 0.82
C PHE A 28 6.34 1.43 2.18
N ALA A 29 5.02 1.25 2.25
CA ALA A 29 4.35 0.63 3.36
C ALA A 29 4.33 -0.89 3.13
N MET A 30 4.84 -1.63 4.10
CA MET A 30 4.74 -3.08 4.15
C MET A 30 3.46 -3.43 4.89
N VAL A 31 2.50 -4.01 4.18
CA VAL A 31 1.18 -4.35 4.69
C VAL A 31 1.12 -5.85 4.95
N MET A 32 0.68 -6.23 6.15
CA MET A 32 0.26 -7.59 6.45
C MET A 32 -1.24 -7.72 6.12
N PRO A 33 -1.63 -8.49 5.10
CA PRO A 33 -3.03 -8.74 4.80
C PRO A 33 -3.75 -9.44 5.96
N GLU A 34 -5.03 -9.12 6.18
CA GLU A 34 -5.85 -9.80 7.20
C GLU A 34 -6.20 -11.25 6.81
N ASP A 35 -6.15 -11.58 5.53
CA ASP A 35 -6.45 -12.92 5.00
C ASP A 35 -5.30 -13.93 5.14
N GLY A 36 -4.20 -13.52 5.79
CA GLY A 36 -3.06 -14.40 6.08
C GLY A 36 -2.10 -14.61 4.90
N CYS A 37 -2.25 -13.87 3.80
CA CYS A 37 -1.34 -13.94 2.66
C CYS A 37 0.05 -13.32 2.94
N SER A 38 0.97 -13.48 1.98
CA SER A 38 2.29 -12.84 1.98
C SER A 38 2.20 -11.32 2.15
N ARG A 39 3.20 -10.73 2.82
CA ARG A 39 3.31 -9.28 3.00
C ARG A 39 3.34 -8.56 1.64
N LEU A 40 2.57 -7.49 1.54
CA LEU A 40 2.48 -6.65 0.33
C LEU A 40 3.28 -5.37 0.51
N ALA A 41 4.06 -4.99 -0.50
CA ALA A 41 4.73 -3.70 -0.54
C ALA A 41 3.86 -2.71 -1.35
N VAL A 42 3.44 -1.62 -0.71
CA VAL A 42 2.61 -0.59 -1.35
C VAL A 42 3.40 0.71 -1.37
N ARG A 43 3.60 1.27 -2.57
CA ARG A 43 4.27 2.57 -2.72
C ARG A 43 3.35 3.65 -2.16
N ILE A 44 3.80 4.37 -1.13
CA ILE A 44 3.06 5.49 -0.54
C ILE A 44 3.53 6.85 -1.08
N GLY A 45 4.36 6.82 -2.14
CA GLY A 45 4.81 7.99 -2.89
C GLY A 45 5.74 8.92 -2.09
N PRO A 46 6.19 10.03 -2.70
CA PRO A 46 6.80 11.15 -1.99
C PRO A 46 5.76 12.00 -1.25
N ASN A 47 4.61 11.43 -0.85
CA ASN A 47 3.42 12.12 -0.34
C ASN A 47 3.69 12.83 1.01
N LEU A 48 4.44 13.92 0.93
CA LEU A 48 4.17 15.13 1.68
C LEU A 48 2.79 15.56 1.19
N THR A 49 1.75 15.30 1.98
CA THR A 49 0.59 16.18 1.90
C THR A 49 1.07 17.62 2.08
N PRO A 50 0.29 18.64 1.68
CA PRO A 50 0.66 20.04 1.90
C PRO A 50 1.04 20.38 3.36
N GLY A 51 0.74 19.49 4.32
CA GLY A 51 1.14 19.57 5.74
C GLY A 51 2.34 18.72 6.17
N GLY A 52 3.00 18.00 5.26
CA GLY A 52 4.31 17.37 5.50
C GLY A 52 4.40 16.31 6.60
N GLN A 53 3.29 15.71 7.06
CA GLN A 53 3.30 14.61 8.01
C GLN A 53 3.02 13.28 7.30
N ASP A 54 3.81 12.26 7.65
CA ASP A 54 3.63 10.89 7.18
C ASP A 54 2.19 10.44 7.47
N HIS A 55 1.36 10.35 6.43
CA HIS A 55 -0.04 9.95 6.56
C HIS A 55 -0.23 8.50 6.98
N PHE A 56 0.85 7.72 7.13
CA PHE A 56 0.81 6.31 7.46
C PHE A 56 1.85 5.99 8.53
N PHE A 57 1.45 5.18 9.51
CA PHE A 57 2.29 4.69 10.60
C PHE A 57 2.20 3.16 10.68
N VAL A 58 3.25 2.56 11.25
CA VAL A 58 3.19 1.15 11.65
C VAL A 58 2.06 0.95 12.65
N GLY A 59 1.21 -0.04 12.40
CA GLY A 59 0.00 -0.33 13.16
C GLY A 59 -1.28 0.23 12.54
N ASP A 60 -1.19 1.13 11.54
CA ASP A 60 -2.38 1.61 10.85
C ASP A 60 -3.08 0.47 10.11
N LYS A 61 -4.39 0.35 10.35
CA LYS A 61 -5.25 -0.49 9.52
C LYS A 61 -5.53 0.24 8.21
N VAL A 62 -5.41 -0.46 7.10
CA VAL A 62 -5.47 0.10 5.76
C VAL A 62 -6.29 -0.79 4.81
N LYS A 63 -6.89 -0.15 3.81
CA LYS A 63 -7.43 -0.78 2.61
C LYS A 63 -6.48 -0.52 1.45
N TYR A 64 -6.44 -1.43 0.50
CA TYR A 64 -5.66 -1.30 -0.73
C TYR A 64 -6.38 -1.99 -1.88
N THR A 65 -6.05 -1.61 -3.10
CA THR A 65 -6.48 -2.30 -4.31
C THR A 65 -5.35 -3.22 -4.78
N LEU A 66 -5.64 -4.51 -4.85
CA LEU A 66 -4.78 -5.51 -5.45
C LEU A 66 -5.11 -5.61 -6.94
N ILE A 67 -4.11 -5.42 -7.79
CA ILE A 67 -4.19 -5.70 -9.21
C ILE A 67 -3.64 -7.11 -9.43
N LEU A 68 -4.51 -7.99 -9.90
CA LEU A 68 -4.22 -9.34 -10.35
C LEU A 68 -4.04 -9.25 -11.88
N ASP A 69 -2.80 -9.21 -12.35
CA ASP A 69 -2.57 -9.35 -13.78
C ASP A 69 -2.83 -10.80 -14.22
N SER A 70 -3.27 -10.94 -15.47
CA SER A 70 -3.50 -12.24 -16.11
C SER A 70 -2.23 -12.83 -16.73
N SER A 71 -1.09 -12.14 -16.59
CA SER A 71 0.22 -12.55 -17.11
C SER A 71 1.03 -13.42 -16.14
N GLY A 72 0.56 -13.58 -14.89
CA GLY A 72 1.24 -14.36 -13.87
C GLY A 72 2.39 -13.61 -13.18
N GLU A 73 2.46 -12.28 -13.29
CA GLU A 73 3.36 -11.52 -12.42
C GLU A 73 2.82 -11.44 -10.99
N PHE A 74 3.70 -11.05 -10.06
CA PHE A 74 3.30 -10.88 -8.68
C PHE A 74 2.25 -9.77 -8.56
N PRO A 75 1.18 -10.01 -7.77
CA PRO A 75 0.09 -9.07 -7.66
C PRO A 75 0.56 -7.74 -7.06
N ARG A 76 0.18 -6.65 -7.71
CA ARG A 76 0.60 -5.30 -7.33
C ARG A 76 -0.46 -4.67 -6.44
N ALA A 77 -0.05 -4.06 -5.33
CA ALA A 77 -0.96 -3.36 -4.45
C ALA A 77 -0.77 -1.84 -4.59
N LEU A 78 -1.88 -1.11 -4.67
CA LEU A 78 -1.93 0.34 -4.81
C LEU A 78 -3.13 0.96 -4.08
N ASP A 79 -3.26 2.28 -4.14
CA ASP A 79 -4.32 3.05 -3.48
C ASP A 79 -4.47 2.76 -1.98
N LEU A 80 -3.38 2.89 -1.23
CA LEU A 80 -3.40 2.69 0.22
C LEU A 80 -4.25 3.76 0.90
N VAL A 81 -5.25 3.37 1.70
CA VAL A 81 -6.14 4.27 2.43
C VAL A 81 -6.32 3.77 3.86
N LYS A 82 -6.26 4.63 4.89
CA LYS A 82 -6.55 4.21 6.27
C LYS A 82 -7.98 3.69 6.41
N SER A 83 -8.15 2.56 7.09
CA SER A 83 -9.45 2.03 7.46
C SER A 83 -9.76 2.42 8.92
N GLY A 84 -10.53 3.49 9.07
CA GLY A 84 -10.98 3.96 10.39
C GLY A 84 -10.27 5.24 10.82
N THR A 85 -10.65 6.36 10.23
CA THR A 85 -10.70 7.61 10.98
C THR A 85 -12.09 7.68 11.62
N ARG A 86 -12.16 7.65 12.95
CA ARG A 86 -13.25 8.39 13.60
C ARG A 86 -13.03 9.83 13.17
N SER A 87 -13.97 10.41 12.45
CA SER A 87 -14.09 11.86 12.40
C SER A 87 -14.12 12.33 13.85
N ALA A 88 -13.14 13.14 14.24
CA ALA A 88 -13.26 13.94 15.44
C ALA A 88 -14.29 15.05 15.18
#